data_AF-A0A3L9ZXW0-F1
#
_entry.id   AF-A0A3L9ZXW0-F1
#
_cell.length_a   1.000
_cell.length_b   1.000
_cell.length_c   1.000
_cell.angle_alpha   90.00
_cell.angle_beta   90.00
_cell.angle_gamma   90.00
#
_symmetry.space_group_name_H-M   'P 1'
#
loop_
_entity.id
_entity.type
_entity.pdbx_description
1 polymer ?
#
loop_
_entity_poly.entity_id
_entity_poly.type
_entity_poly.pdbx_seq_one_letter_code
_entity_poly.pdbx_strand_id
1 'polypeptide(L)'
;MFKIRRSFKILTFFILLSFSAYSQSNKFTYTQFDVTVALRGNPDANIVDEYTHKKGTWFVPDGLGAKLGYGVHYKKWLGLGIHSGINWEWTDKLVVVPVFANFRLSPKVGEDTRITLQLGLGKAMALGRGNLIGDYKKISLGLQSDDLLLFIELNHYALPISTQKKDAGNISLGISLISF
;
A
#
# COMPACT_ATOMS: atom_id res chain seq x y z
N MET A 1 48.97 -4.14 -11.01
CA MET A 1 47.62 -4.62 -10.64
C MET A 1 46.69 -3.42 -10.37
N PHE A 2 46.28 -2.67 -11.39
CA PHE A 2 45.41 -1.48 -11.23
C PHE A 2 44.74 -1.14 -12.57
N LYS A 3 43.56 -1.71 -12.87
CA LYS A 3 42.70 -1.19 -13.96
C LYS A 3 41.24 -1.66 -13.98
N ILE A 4 40.68 -2.15 -12.87
CA ILE A 4 39.30 -2.69 -12.85
C ILE A 4 38.26 -1.63 -12.38
N ARG A 5 38.67 -0.61 -11.60
CA ARG A 5 37.74 0.40 -11.05
C ARG A 5 37.18 1.41 -12.06
N ARG A 6 37.87 1.65 -13.20
CA ARG A 6 37.48 2.69 -14.18
C ARG A 6 36.34 2.21 -15.10
N SER A 7 36.34 0.92 -15.44
CA SER A 7 35.31 0.30 -16.29
C SER A 7 33.94 0.22 -15.63
N PHE A 8 33.89 0.06 -14.30
CA PHE A 8 32.62 -0.02 -13.56
C PHE A 8 31.86 1.31 -13.61
N LYS A 9 32.54 2.45 -13.46
CA LYS A 9 31.92 3.78 -13.55
C LYS A 9 31.38 4.09 -14.94
N ILE A 10 32.06 3.62 -15.98
CA ILE A 10 31.64 3.80 -17.38
C ILE A 10 30.39 2.95 -17.65
N LEU A 11 30.36 1.70 -17.14
CA LEU A 11 29.17 0.84 -17.25
C LEU A 11 27.96 1.45 -16.52
N THR A 12 28.15 1.99 -15.31
CA THR A 12 27.06 2.69 -14.58
C THR A 12 26.56 3.91 -15.35
N PHE A 13 27.46 4.67 -15.98
CA PHE A 13 27.12 5.84 -16.80
C PHE A 13 26.35 5.45 -18.08
N PHE A 14 26.74 4.36 -18.76
CA PHE A 14 26.02 3.84 -19.92
C PHE A 14 24.63 3.30 -19.56
N ILE A 15 24.47 2.67 -18.39
CA ILE A 15 23.16 2.25 -17.88
C ILE A 15 22.26 3.49 -17.66
N LEU A 16 22.77 4.53 -17.02
CA LEU A 16 22.02 5.78 -16.78
C LEU A 16 21.62 6.52 -18.07
N LEU A 17 22.49 6.52 -19.09
CA LEU A 17 22.20 7.09 -20.41
C LEU A 17 21.13 6.29 -21.18
N SER A 18 21.14 4.97 -21.05
CA SER A 18 20.15 4.09 -21.70
C SER A 18 18.75 4.27 -21.12
N PHE A 19 18.64 4.54 -19.82
CA PHE A 19 17.38 4.91 -19.16
C PHE A 19 16.83 6.26 -19.66
N SER A 20 17.70 7.22 -19.97
CA SER A 20 17.30 8.56 -20.39
C SER A 20 16.71 8.57 -21.81
N ALA A 21 17.29 7.78 -22.74
CA ALA A 21 16.79 7.68 -24.11
C ALA A 21 15.44 6.93 -24.22
N TYR A 22 15.18 5.97 -23.32
CA TYR A 22 13.89 5.25 -23.26
C TYR A 22 12.73 6.12 -22.74
N SER A 23 13.02 7.26 -22.10
CA SER A 23 12.03 8.14 -21.49
C SER A 23 11.27 9.03 -22.48
N GLN A 24 11.67 9.10 -23.76
CA GLN A 24 11.32 10.22 -24.63
C GLN A 24 10.06 10.03 -25.51
N SER A 25 9.34 8.90 -25.41
CA SER A 25 8.21 8.61 -26.31
C SER A 25 6.92 8.11 -25.63
N ASN A 26 6.93 7.75 -24.35
CA ASN A 26 5.74 7.25 -23.65
C ASN A 26 5.67 7.82 -22.24
N LYS A 27 4.47 8.20 -21.78
CA LYS A 27 4.24 8.46 -20.35
C LYS A 27 4.57 7.18 -19.60
N PHE A 28 5.61 7.26 -18.78
CA PHE A 28 6.14 6.15 -17.98
C PHE A 28 5.80 6.36 -16.50
N THR A 29 4.97 7.35 -16.18
CA THR A 29 4.60 7.74 -14.83
C THR A 29 3.17 7.31 -14.53
N TYR A 30 2.87 7.04 -13.26
CA TYR A 30 1.51 6.76 -12.83
C TYR A 30 1.18 7.54 -11.57
N THR A 31 -0.10 7.88 -11.44
CA THR A 31 -0.69 8.43 -10.22
C THR A 31 -1.76 7.46 -9.73
N GLN A 32 -1.85 7.28 -8.42
CA GLN A 32 -2.78 6.36 -7.79
C GLN A 32 -3.46 7.05 -6.61
N PHE A 33 -4.77 6.90 -6.49
CA PHE A 33 -5.54 7.36 -5.35
C PHE A 33 -6.36 6.21 -4.77
N ASP A 34 -6.14 5.89 -3.51
CA ASP A 34 -6.75 4.76 -2.82
C ASP A 34 -7.71 5.28 -1.74
N VAL A 35 -8.90 4.68 -1.65
CA VAL A 35 -9.80 4.80 -0.51
C VAL A 35 -10.01 3.41 0.07
N THR A 36 -9.88 3.29 1.39
CA THR A 36 -9.96 2.00 2.09
C THR A 36 -10.89 2.07 3.30
N VAL A 37 -11.54 0.95 3.59
CA VAL A 37 -12.29 0.71 4.82
C VAL A 37 -11.59 -0.40 5.58
N ALA A 38 -11.12 -0.11 6.77
CA ALA A 38 -10.51 -1.10 7.65
C ALA A 38 -11.60 -1.97 8.28
N LEU A 39 -11.33 -3.27 8.38
CA LEU A 39 -12.19 -4.27 8.97
C LEU A 39 -11.48 -4.91 10.16
N ARG A 40 -12.23 -5.10 11.24
CA ARG A 40 -11.78 -5.81 12.43
C ARG A 40 -12.69 -7.00 12.70
N GLY A 41 -12.11 -8.08 13.25
CA GLY A 41 -12.88 -9.21 13.73
C GLY A 41 -13.81 -8.78 14.87
N ASN A 42 -15.10 -9.09 14.74
CA ASN A 42 -16.09 -8.74 15.75
C ASN A 42 -15.93 -9.68 16.97
N PRO A 43 -15.62 -9.16 18.19
CA PRO A 43 -15.54 -10.00 19.39
C PRO A 43 -16.86 -10.71 19.70
N ASP A 44 -17.99 -10.15 19.26
CA ASP A 44 -19.33 -10.66 19.52
C ASP A 44 -19.84 -11.61 18.41
N ALA A 45 -18.98 -11.99 17.45
CA ALA A 45 -19.37 -12.86 16.32
C ALA A 45 -19.96 -14.22 16.76
N ASN A 46 -19.55 -14.70 17.93
CA ASN A 46 -20.03 -15.96 18.50
C ASN A 46 -21.11 -15.77 19.57
N ILE A 47 -21.45 -14.53 19.91
CA ILE A 47 -22.49 -14.20 20.88
C ILE A 47 -23.83 -14.17 20.13
N VAL A 48 -24.80 -14.91 20.65
CA VAL A 48 -26.18 -14.85 20.16
C VAL A 48 -26.86 -13.73 20.92
N ASP A 49 -27.32 -12.72 20.19
CA ASP A 49 -28.05 -11.59 20.77
C ASP A 49 -29.39 -12.09 21.32
N GLU A 50 -29.68 -11.76 22.58
CA GLU A 50 -30.85 -12.23 23.33
C GLU A 50 -32.17 -11.65 22.79
N TYR A 51 -32.14 -10.50 22.13
CA TYR A 51 -33.31 -9.79 21.60
C TYR A 51 -33.58 -10.08 20.12
N THR A 52 -32.52 -10.31 19.34
CA THR A 52 -32.65 -10.55 17.89
C THR A 52 -32.49 -12.01 17.50
N HIS A 53 -32.05 -12.88 18.43
CA HIS A 53 -31.74 -14.30 18.21
C HIS A 53 -30.79 -14.55 17.03
N LYS A 54 -30.00 -13.54 16.65
CA LYS A 54 -29.03 -13.61 15.55
C LYS A 54 -27.62 -13.59 16.12
N LYS A 55 -26.73 -14.29 15.41
CA LYS A 55 -25.29 -14.20 15.68
C LYS A 55 -24.75 -12.87 15.16
N GLY A 56 -23.76 -12.30 15.86
CA GLY A 56 -23.03 -11.15 15.38
C GLY A 56 -22.34 -11.41 14.04
N THR A 57 -22.11 -10.34 13.25
CA THR A 57 -21.30 -10.43 12.02
C THR A 57 -19.86 -10.79 12.36
N TRP A 58 -19.13 -11.44 11.44
CA TRP A 58 -17.74 -11.83 11.69
C TRP A 58 -16.77 -10.63 11.64
N PHE A 59 -17.11 -9.61 10.86
CA PHE A 59 -16.32 -8.40 10.69
C PHE A 59 -17.18 -7.16 10.91
N VAL A 60 -16.54 -6.12 11.44
CA VAL A 60 -17.10 -4.78 11.61
C VAL A 60 -16.13 -3.75 11.03
N PRO A 61 -16.62 -2.65 10.45
CA PRO A 61 -15.76 -1.55 10.02
C PRO A 61 -15.08 -0.92 11.23
N ASP A 62 -13.77 -0.71 11.12
CA ASP A 62 -12.92 -0.20 12.21
C ASP A 62 -12.04 0.98 11.78
N GLY A 63 -12.32 1.55 10.60
CA GLY A 63 -11.59 2.71 10.14
C GLY A 63 -11.74 3.03 8.68
N LEU A 64 -11.20 4.17 8.30
CA LEU A 64 -11.13 4.66 6.93
C LEU A 64 -9.70 5.06 6.59
N GLY A 65 -9.30 4.87 5.33
CA GLY A 65 -8.01 5.30 4.84
C GLY A 65 -8.13 6.00 3.49
N ALA A 66 -7.26 6.96 3.27
CA ALA A 66 -7.07 7.62 1.99
C ALA A 66 -5.57 7.69 1.70
N LYS A 67 -5.13 7.23 0.53
CA LYS A 67 -3.72 7.27 0.13
C LYS A 67 -3.57 7.82 -1.27
N LEU A 68 -2.47 8.53 -1.51
CA LEU A 68 -2.07 9.04 -2.81
C LEU A 68 -0.66 8.54 -3.12
N GLY A 69 -0.45 8.10 -4.35
CA GLY A 69 0.81 7.57 -4.84
C GLY A 69 1.20 8.19 -6.17
N TYR A 70 2.50 8.38 -6.36
CA TYR A 70 3.08 8.77 -7.63
C TYR A 70 4.31 7.92 -7.91
N GLY A 71 4.50 7.49 -9.15
CA GLY A 71 5.62 6.64 -9.49
C GLY A 71 5.84 6.47 -10.97
N VAL A 72 6.69 5.51 -11.28
CA VAL A 72 7.01 5.08 -12.64
C VAL A 72 6.48 3.68 -12.87
N HIS A 73 6.11 3.38 -14.11
CA HIS A 73 5.67 2.07 -14.52
C HIS A 73 6.36 1.65 -15.82
N TYR A 74 6.50 0.34 -15.99
CA TYR A 74 6.86 -0.28 -17.25
C TYR A 74 5.61 -1.01 -17.76
N LYS A 75 5.15 -0.68 -18.97
CA LYS A 75 4.00 -1.30 -19.69
C LYS A 75 2.76 -1.61 -18.82
N LYS A 76 2.45 -0.78 -17.82
CA LYS A 76 1.37 -0.94 -16.83
C LYS A 76 1.42 -2.25 -15.98
N TRP A 77 2.38 -3.15 -16.19
CA TRP A 77 2.49 -4.44 -15.48
C TRP A 77 3.46 -4.37 -14.30
N LEU A 78 4.47 -3.51 -14.36
CA LEU A 78 5.44 -3.33 -13.28
C LEU A 78 5.44 -1.86 -12.88
N GLY A 79 5.39 -1.57 -11.59
CA GLY A 79 5.37 -0.20 -11.07
C GLY A 79 6.23 -0.03 -9.83
N LEU A 80 6.84 1.13 -9.70
CA LEU A 80 7.57 1.58 -8.53
C LEU A 80 7.17 3.01 -8.23
N GLY A 81 6.75 3.31 -7.01
CA GLY A 81 6.32 4.66 -6.64
C GLY A 81 6.50 4.95 -5.16
N ILE A 82 6.25 6.19 -4.79
CA ILE A 82 6.17 6.64 -3.41
C ILE A 82 4.72 6.99 -3.12
N HIS A 83 4.22 6.47 -2.00
CA HIS A 83 2.85 6.61 -1.57
C HIS A 83 2.81 7.20 -0.17
N SER A 84 1.80 8.01 0.09
CA SER A 84 1.52 8.54 1.41
C SER A 84 0.02 8.68 1.61
N GLY A 85 -0.44 8.77 2.84
CA GLY A 85 -1.86 8.88 3.11
C GLY A 85 -2.18 9.14 4.56
N ILE A 86 -3.45 8.94 4.89
CA ILE A 86 -3.99 9.04 6.23
C ILE A 86 -4.89 7.84 6.44
N ASN A 87 -4.65 7.10 7.52
CA ASN A 87 -5.52 6.03 7.99
C ASN A 87 -6.06 6.42 9.36
N TRP A 88 -7.36 6.30 9.55
CA TRP A 88 -8.03 6.55 10.82
C TRP A 88 -8.63 5.25 11.33
N GLU A 89 -8.09 4.75 12.44
CA GLU A 89 -8.56 3.57 13.16
C GLU A 89 -9.43 4.00 14.35
N TRP A 90 -10.68 3.53 14.38
CA TRP A 90 -11.67 4.00 15.34
C TRP A 90 -11.50 3.36 16.71
N THR A 91 -11.28 2.04 16.78
CA THR A 91 -11.07 1.33 18.05
C THR A 91 -9.93 1.92 18.86
N ASP A 92 -8.75 2.02 18.24
CA ASP A 92 -7.56 2.51 18.93
C ASP A 92 -7.50 4.04 19.01
N LYS A 93 -8.52 4.72 18.44
CA LYS A 93 -8.59 6.18 18.31
C LYS A 93 -7.26 6.72 17.81
N LEU A 94 -6.80 6.16 16.69
CA LEU A 94 -5.47 6.34 16.15
C LEU A 94 -5.57 6.88 14.72
N VAL A 95 -4.86 7.97 14.45
CA VAL A 95 -4.70 8.48 13.10
C VAL A 95 -3.25 8.28 12.69
N VAL A 96 -3.02 7.58 11.60
CA VAL A 96 -1.71 7.16 11.12
C VAL A 96 -1.44 7.75 9.74
N VAL A 97 -0.27 8.37 9.58
CA VAL A 97 0.22 8.88 8.30
C VAL A 97 1.35 7.95 7.82
N PRO A 98 1.09 7.03 6.89
CA PRO A 98 2.14 6.25 6.25
C PRO A 98 2.85 7.06 5.15
N VAL A 99 4.15 6.82 5.00
CA VAL A 99 4.98 7.25 3.86
C VAL A 99 5.82 6.05 3.46
N PHE A 100 5.67 5.56 2.23
CA PHE A 100 6.25 4.28 1.83
C PHE A 100 6.59 4.20 0.35
N ALA A 101 7.59 3.37 0.04
CA ALA A 101 7.85 2.93 -1.31
C ALA A 101 6.89 1.79 -1.65
N ASN A 102 6.29 1.84 -2.83
CA ASN A 102 5.31 0.86 -3.32
C ASN A 102 5.83 0.19 -4.59
N PHE A 103 5.96 -1.13 -4.52
CA PHE A 103 6.19 -1.99 -5.67
C PHE A 103 4.87 -2.59 -6.14
N ARG A 104 4.62 -2.57 -7.44
CA ARG A 104 3.40 -3.06 -8.06
C ARG A 104 3.71 -4.06 -9.17
N LEU A 105 3.00 -5.18 -9.15
CA LEU A 105 3.01 -6.20 -10.18
C LEU A 105 1.57 -6.49 -10.62
N SER A 106 1.24 -6.17 -11.87
CA SER A 106 -0.11 -6.23 -12.44
C SER A 106 -0.15 -7.02 -13.75
N PRO A 107 0.08 -8.34 -13.74
CA PRO A 107 -0.07 -9.18 -14.94
C PRO A 107 -1.48 -9.09 -15.53
N LYS A 108 -1.54 -9.08 -16.87
CA LYS A 108 -2.79 -9.15 -17.63
C LYS A 108 -3.30 -10.58 -17.64
N VAL A 109 -4.57 -10.77 -17.30
CA VAL A 109 -5.22 -12.10 -17.18
C VAL A 109 -6.43 -12.23 -18.11
N GLY A 110 -7.08 -11.12 -18.47
CA GLY A 110 -8.13 -11.05 -19.48
C GLY A 110 -7.88 -9.93 -20.49
N GLU A 111 -8.87 -9.60 -21.33
CA GLU A 111 -8.77 -8.52 -22.32
C GLU A 111 -8.53 -7.16 -21.66
N ASP A 112 -9.26 -6.85 -20.59
CA ASP A 112 -9.12 -5.58 -19.85
C ASP A 112 -8.83 -5.77 -18.35
N THR A 113 -8.78 -7.03 -17.88
CA THR A 113 -8.57 -7.36 -16.46
C THR A 113 -7.10 -7.68 -16.14
N ARG A 114 -6.60 -7.11 -15.05
CA ARG A 114 -5.27 -7.40 -14.47
C ARG A 114 -5.41 -7.82 -13.00
N ILE A 115 -4.71 -8.87 -12.62
CA ILE A 115 -4.52 -9.18 -11.19
C ILE A 115 -3.35 -8.33 -10.71
N THR A 116 -3.53 -7.59 -9.61
CA THR A 116 -2.55 -6.65 -9.09
C THR A 116 -2.10 -7.06 -7.70
N LEU A 117 -0.80 -7.25 -7.53
CA LEU A 117 -0.10 -7.38 -6.26
C LEU A 117 0.67 -6.08 -5.99
N GLN A 118 0.52 -5.52 -4.80
CA GLN A 118 1.31 -4.37 -4.34
C GLN A 118 1.99 -4.68 -3.00
N LEU A 119 3.25 -4.27 -2.89
CA LEU A 119 4.08 -4.42 -1.70
C LEU A 119 4.59 -3.03 -1.31
N GLY A 120 4.24 -2.59 -0.11
CA GLY A 120 4.64 -1.31 0.44
C GLY A 120 5.58 -1.46 1.63
N LEU A 121 6.67 -0.71 1.65
CA LEU A 121 7.62 -0.65 2.77
C LEU A 121 7.99 0.80 3.07
N GLY A 122 7.91 1.21 4.34
CA GLY A 122 8.19 2.58 4.72
C GLY A 122 8.07 2.86 6.20
N LYS A 123 7.64 4.08 6.53
CA LYS A 123 7.44 4.57 7.89
C LYS A 123 5.98 4.98 8.09
N ALA A 124 5.49 4.81 9.31
CA ALA A 124 4.19 5.29 9.74
C ALA A 124 4.36 6.22 10.95
N MET A 125 3.60 7.31 10.97
CA MET A 125 3.61 8.28 12.06
C MET A 125 2.20 8.35 12.66
N ALA A 126 2.08 8.16 13.97
CA ALA A 126 0.79 8.36 14.65
C ALA A 126 0.59 9.83 15.02
N LEU A 127 -0.46 10.45 14.48
CA LEU A 127 -0.84 11.82 14.81
C LEU A 127 -1.56 11.87 16.16
N GLY A 128 -1.30 12.93 16.93
CA GLY A 128 -1.98 13.20 18.20
C GLY A 128 -1.56 12.32 19.39
N ARG A 129 -0.56 11.43 19.22
CA ARG A 129 -0.08 10.52 20.27
C ARG A 129 1.42 10.71 20.62
N GLY A 130 2.01 11.86 20.27
CA GLY A 130 3.43 12.17 20.49
C GLY A 130 4.36 11.70 19.36
N ASN A 131 5.66 11.55 19.62
CA ASN A 131 6.67 11.12 18.64
C ASN A 131 6.65 9.60 18.41
N LEU A 132 5.53 9.07 17.92
CA LEU A 132 5.36 7.66 17.62
C LEU A 132 5.56 7.42 16.12
N ILE A 133 6.81 7.12 15.77
CA ILE A 133 7.20 6.72 14.42
C ILE A 133 7.56 5.23 14.44
N GLY A 134 7.01 4.48 13.50
CA GLY A 134 7.21 3.04 13.39
C GLY A 134 7.47 2.61 11.95
N ASP A 135 7.81 1.34 11.78
CA ASP A 135 7.90 0.73 10.45
C ASP A 135 6.50 0.48 9.90
N TYR A 136 6.34 0.70 8.60
CA TYR A 136 5.12 0.43 7.86
C TYR A 136 5.37 -0.64 6.81
N LYS A 137 4.49 -1.66 6.79
CA LYS A 137 4.47 -2.69 5.76
C LYS A 137 3.04 -2.81 5.23
N LYS A 138 2.92 -2.93 3.91
CA LYS A 138 1.66 -3.12 3.19
C LYS A 138 1.80 -4.29 2.23
N ILE A 139 0.78 -5.14 2.20
CA ILE A 139 0.59 -6.14 1.15
C ILE A 139 -0.82 -5.95 0.62
N SER A 140 -0.99 -5.86 -0.69
CA SER A 140 -2.31 -5.69 -1.30
C SER A 140 -2.47 -6.58 -2.51
N LEU A 141 -3.64 -7.20 -2.62
CA LEU A 141 -4.05 -8.04 -3.74
C LEU A 141 -5.38 -7.52 -4.26
N GLY A 142 -5.50 -7.38 -5.58
CA GLY A 142 -6.71 -6.85 -6.18
C GLY A 142 -6.88 -7.15 -7.65
N LEU A 143 -8.05 -6.79 -8.16
CA LEU A 143 -8.45 -6.90 -9.55
C LEU A 143 -8.59 -5.51 -10.13
N GLN A 144 -7.85 -5.25 -11.20
CA GLN A 144 -7.89 -3.99 -11.92
C GLN A 144 -8.63 -4.19 -13.24
N SER A 145 -9.57 -3.29 -13.52
CA SER A 145 -10.22 -3.11 -14.82
C SER A 145 -10.00 -1.66 -15.25
N ASP A 146 -9.34 -1.45 -16.39
CA ASP A 146 -8.92 -0.13 -16.85
C ASP A 146 -8.15 0.66 -15.78
N ASP A 147 -8.74 1.76 -15.31
CA ASP A 147 -8.17 2.67 -14.32
C ASP A 147 -8.68 2.39 -12.89
N LEU A 148 -9.63 1.47 -12.72
CA LEU A 148 -10.20 1.10 -11.42
C LEU A 148 -9.57 -0.19 -10.90
N LEU A 149 -9.19 -0.19 -9.62
CA LEU A 149 -8.67 -1.36 -8.91
C LEU A 149 -9.48 -1.60 -7.63
N LEU A 150 -10.07 -2.79 -7.52
CA LEU A 150 -10.68 -3.29 -6.28
C LEU A 150 -9.66 -4.17 -5.58
N PHE A 151 -9.40 -3.93 -4.29
CA PHE A 151 -8.33 -4.64 -3.59
C PHE A 151 -8.65 -4.93 -2.13
N ILE A 152 -7.98 -5.94 -1.62
CA ILE A 152 -7.83 -6.21 -0.20
C ILE A 152 -6.39 -5.83 0.16
N GLU A 153 -6.19 -5.15 1.28
CA GLU A 153 -4.86 -4.85 1.80
C GLU A 153 -4.70 -5.28 3.25
N LEU A 154 -3.50 -5.72 3.58
CA LEU A 154 -3.01 -5.99 4.92
C LEU A 154 -1.99 -4.91 5.25
N ASN A 155 -2.26 -4.14 6.30
CA ASN A 155 -1.34 -3.14 6.82
C ASN A 155 -0.77 -3.61 8.16
N HIS A 156 0.52 -3.32 8.37
CA HIS A 156 1.19 -3.56 9.63
C HIS A 156 2.01 -2.32 10.03
N TYR A 157 1.83 -1.92 11.29
CA TYR A 157 2.43 -0.76 11.93
C TYR A 157 3.20 -1.23 13.18
N ALA A 158 4.52 -1.13 13.13
CA ALA A 158 5.37 -1.38 14.29
C ALA A 158 5.53 -0.11 15.14
N LEU A 159 4.41 0.39 15.70
CA LEU A 159 4.40 1.61 16.53
C LEU A 159 4.70 1.27 18.00
N PRO A 160 5.63 1.96 18.67
CA PRO A 160 5.97 1.68 20.07
C PRO A 160 4.95 2.32 21.04
N ILE A 161 3.73 1.79 21.11
CA ILE A 161 2.68 2.27 22.03
C ILE A 161 2.84 1.57 23.40
N SER A 162 3.50 2.24 24.35
CA SER A 162 3.72 1.91 25.81
C SER A 162 3.84 0.44 26.26
N THR A 163 4.95 0.10 26.95
CA THR A 163 5.32 -1.13 27.73
C THR A 163 5.12 -2.51 27.10
N GLN A 164 4.18 -2.68 26.19
CA GLN A 164 3.98 -3.84 25.34
C GLN A 164 4.00 -3.31 23.91
N LYS A 165 5.03 -3.67 23.14
CA LYS A 165 5.10 -3.39 21.71
C LYS A 165 3.89 -4.03 21.04
N LYS A 166 2.77 -3.30 20.96
CA LYS A 166 1.59 -3.76 20.23
C LYS A 166 1.90 -3.58 18.75
N ASP A 167 2.13 -4.71 18.09
CA ASP A 167 2.07 -4.79 16.63
C ASP A 167 0.63 -4.47 16.22
N ALA A 168 0.39 -3.24 15.77
CA ALA A 168 -0.90 -2.83 15.26
C ALA A 168 -0.97 -3.17 13.76
N GLY A 169 -2.10 -3.68 13.31
CA GLY A 169 -2.30 -4.03 11.91
C GLY A 169 -3.78 -4.17 11.60
N ASN A 170 -4.13 -3.94 10.35
CA ASN A 170 -5.52 -4.01 9.91
C ASN A 170 -5.62 -4.72 8.56
N ILE A 171 -6.81 -5.28 8.32
CA ILE A 171 -7.23 -5.79 7.03
C ILE A 171 -8.19 -4.75 6.48
N SER A 172 -7.99 -4.30 5.25
CA SER A 172 -8.86 -3.30 4.64
C SER A 172 -9.35 -3.74 3.27
N LEU A 173 -10.56 -3.31 2.93
CA LEU A 173 -11.10 -3.36 1.57
C LEU A 173 -10.95 -1.99 0.95
N GLY A 174 -10.57 -1.92 -0.32
CA GLY A 174 -10.31 -0.65 -0.97
C GLY A 174 -10.65 -0.60 -2.44
N ILE A 175 -10.80 0.64 -2.90
CA ILE A 175 -10.97 1.01 -4.30
C ILE A 175 -9.87 2.01 -4.62
N SER A 176 -9.27 1.85 -5.79
CA SER A 176 -8.18 2.70 -6.26
C SER A 176 -8.46 3.19 -7.68
N LEU A 177 -8.17 4.46 -7.93
CA LEU A 177 -8.15 5.06 -9.25
C LEU A 177 -6.68 5.24 -9.68
N ILE A 178 -6.32 4.72 -10.84
CA ILE A 178 -4.95 4.70 -11.34
C ILE A 178 -4.90 5.34 -12.73
N SER A 179 -4.12 6.40 -12.86
CA SER A 179 -3.84 7.05 -14.15
C SER A 179 -2.41 6.77 -14.58
N PHE A 180 -2.22 6.46 -15.87
CA PHE A 180 -0.93 6.22 -16.53
C PHE A 180 -0.65 7.28 -17.62
#